data_AF-A0A1F9W5K8-F1
#
_entry.id   AF-A0A1F9W5K8-F1
#
_cell.length_a   1.000
_cell.length_b   1.000
_cell.length_c   1.000
_cell.angle_alpha   90.00
_cell.angle_beta   90.00
_cell.angle_gamma   90.00
#
_symmetry.space_group_name_H-M   'P 1'
#
loop_
_entity.id
_entity.type
_entity.pdbx_description
1 polymer ?
#
loop_
_entity_poly.entity_id
_entity_poly.type
_entity_poly.pdbx_seq_one_letter_code
_entity_poly.pdbx_strand_id
1 'polypeptide(L)'
;MSFRTFVSLLLLAGIWFYRMEPQHGKGEFVQMPGLDNEGAEDVVILAPINCPSAGAQRADHLARALSRKGIPYTRANNARLRHGESAGRDQMAKINAVMSGEVPIVFVRGRAKANPSLEEVISEYRSGER
;
A
#
# COMPACT_ATOMS: atom_id res chain seq x y z
N MET A 1 -34.04 -8.18 61.76
CA MET A 1 -32.77 -7.43 61.92
C MET A 1 -31.88 -7.79 60.74
N SER A 2 -31.86 -7.02 59.64
CA SER A 2 -30.99 -5.85 59.36
C SER A 2 -29.50 -6.20 59.57
N PHE A 3 -28.64 -6.24 58.53
CA PHE A 3 -28.02 -5.03 57.97
C PHE A 3 -27.51 -5.25 56.53
N ARG A 4 -27.72 -4.26 55.66
CA ARG A 4 -27.26 -4.17 54.26
C ARG A 4 -25.99 -3.32 54.21
N THR A 5 -24.93 -3.77 53.53
CA THR A 5 -23.91 -2.91 52.87
C THR A 5 -23.21 -3.75 51.78
N PHE A 6 -23.63 -3.70 50.51
CA PHE A 6 -23.04 -2.87 49.44
C PHE A 6 -21.50 -2.78 49.45
N VAL A 7 -20.85 -3.53 48.56
CA VAL A 7 -19.65 -3.07 47.86
C VAL A 7 -19.97 -3.07 46.37
N SER A 8 -19.95 -1.87 45.82
CA SER A 8 -20.22 -1.50 44.44
C SER A 8 -19.05 -1.85 43.50
N LEU A 9 -19.41 -2.36 42.32
CA LEU A 9 -19.16 -1.74 41.01
C LEU A 9 -17.73 -1.29 40.65
N LEU A 10 -17.12 -1.97 39.67
CA LEU A 10 -16.41 -1.33 38.55
C LEU A 10 -16.42 -2.23 37.30
N LEU A 11 -17.34 -1.90 36.41
CA LEU A 11 -17.34 -2.25 34.99
C LEU A 11 -16.41 -1.25 34.25
N LEU A 12 -15.77 -1.72 33.16
CA LEU A 12 -15.25 -0.99 31.98
C LEU A 12 -13.74 -0.70 31.84
N ALA A 13 -13.35 -0.79 30.55
CA ALA A 13 -12.17 -0.28 29.86
C ALA A 13 -10.87 -1.09 30.06
N GLY A 14 -10.35 -1.77 29.05
CA GLY A 14 -9.82 -1.20 27.81
C GLY A 14 -8.33 -1.57 27.81
N ILE A 15 -7.89 -2.53 27.03
CA ILE A 15 -7.21 -2.33 25.75
C ILE A 15 -7.28 -3.71 25.06
N TRP A 16 -8.40 -4.04 24.43
CA TRP A 16 -8.29 -4.84 23.22
C TRP A 16 -7.79 -3.86 22.17
N PHE A 17 -6.47 -3.73 22.16
CA PHE A 17 -5.69 -3.11 21.11
C PHE A 17 -6.19 -3.74 19.82
N TYR A 18 -7.13 -3.06 19.16
CA TYR A 18 -7.53 -3.36 17.81
C TYR A 18 -6.24 -3.20 17.02
N ARG A 19 -5.48 -4.28 16.89
CA ARG A 19 -4.36 -4.37 15.98
C ARG A 19 -5.03 -4.28 14.62
N MET A 20 -5.25 -3.05 14.17
CA MET A 20 -5.54 -2.74 12.79
C MET A 20 -4.29 -3.19 12.05
N GLU A 21 -4.24 -4.48 11.72
CA GLU A 21 -3.32 -4.97 10.71
C GLU A 21 -3.52 -4.07 9.50
N PRO A 22 -2.47 -3.40 9.00
CA PRO A 22 -2.58 -2.60 7.80
C PRO A 22 -3.16 -3.52 6.72
N GLN A 23 -4.36 -3.19 6.25
CA GLN A 23 -5.07 -3.97 5.26
C GLN A 23 -4.32 -3.85 3.95
N HIS A 24 -3.46 -4.81 3.62
CA HIS A 24 -2.78 -4.81 2.34
C HIS A 24 -3.78 -5.15 1.23
N GLY A 25 -3.61 -4.54 0.05
CA GLY A 25 -4.49 -4.81 -1.08
C GLY A 25 -4.46 -6.29 -1.46
N LYS A 26 -5.63 -6.85 -1.74
CA LYS A 26 -5.75 -8.24 -2.22
C LYS A 26 -5.32 -8.33 -3.68
N GLY A 27 -4.81 -9.49 -4.08
CA GLY A 27 -4.49 -9.81 -5.49
C GLY A 27 -2.99 -9.71 -5.84
N GLU A 28 -2.67 -10.05 -7.07
CA GLU A 28 -1.31 -10.06 -7.63
C GLU A 28 -0.90 -8.67 -8.15
N PHE A 29 0.39 -8.46 -8.45
CA PHE A 29 0.81 -7.33 -9.26
C PHE A 29 0.22 -7.43 -10.67
N VAL A 30 -0.35 -6.33 -11.16
CA VAL A 30 -1.01 -6.28 -12.48
C VAL A 30 -0.09 -5.56 -13.46
N GLN A 31 0.03 -6.07 -14.68
CA GLN A 31 0.75 -5.35 -15.75
C GLN A 31 0.07 -4.01 -16.03
N MET A 32 0.83 -2.93 -15.92
CA MET A 32 0.35 -1.58 -16.22
C MET A 32 0.85 -1.14 -17.59
N PRO A 33 0.12 -0.24 -18.28
CA PRO A 33 0.74 0.62 -19.27
C PRO A 33 1.92 1.35 -18.61
N GLY A 34 3.03 1.51 -19.34
CA GLY A 34 4.20 2.18 -18.78
C GLY A 34 3.88 3.62 -18.32
N LEU A 35 4.68 4.19 -17.41
CA LEU A 35 4.44 5.55 -16.90
C LEU A 35 5.24 6.58 -17.71
N ASP A 36 4.65 7.75 -18.02
CA ASP A 36 5.38 8.87 -18.66
C ASP A 36 6.60 9.30 -17.83
N ASN A 37 6.47 9.17 -16.51
CA ASN A 37 7.47 9.53 -15.52
C ASN A 37 7.97 8.28 -14.78
N GLU A 38 8.22 7.16 -15.47
CA GLU A 38 9.05 6.10 -14.87
C GLU A 38 10.32 6.80 -14.39
N GLY A 39 10.45 6.97 -13.07
CA GLY A 39 11.73 7.32 -12.49
C GLY A 39 12.73 6.29 -12.97
N ALA A 40 14.01 6.66 -13.01
CA ALA A 40 15.08 5.71 -13.38
C ALA A 40 15.09 4.45 -12.48
N GLU A 41 14.36 4.47 -11.37
CA GLU A 41 14.25 3.40 -10.39
C GLU A 41 13.15 2.40 -10.71
N ASP A 42 13.49 1.13 -10.51
CA ASP A 42 12.63 -0.04 -10.70
C ASP A 42 11.39 -0.07 -9.80
N VAL A 43 11.38 0.68 -8.70
CA VAL A 43 10.26 0.77 -7.75
C VAL A 43 9.76 2.21 -7.64
N VAL A 44 8.47 2.43 -7.91
CA VAL A 44 7.81 3.73 -7.74
C VAL A 44 6.66 3.61 -6.75
N ILE A 45 6.67 4.43 -5.70
CA ILE A 45 5.64 4.46 -4.65
C ILE A 45 4.80 5.73 -4.85
N LEU A 46 3.55 5.54 -5.26
CA LEU A 46 2.57 6.59 -5.54
C LEU A 46 1.65 6.80 -4.34
N ALA A 47 1.75 7.98 -3.72
CA ALA A 47 0.84 8.43 -2.66
C ALA A 47 0.92 9.96 -2.52
N PRO A 48 -0.12 10.63 -1.97
CA PRO A 48 -0.02 12.04 -1.60
C PRO A 48 1.21 12.31 -0.72
N ILE A 49 2.07 13.24 -1.12
CA ILE A 49 3.28 13.62 -0.39
C ILE A 49 2.89 14.64 0.70
N ASN A 50 3.49 14.54 1.88
CA ASN A 50 3.31 15.46 3.02
C ASN A 50 1.85 15.61 3.49
N CYS A 51 1.03 14.58 3.29
CA CYS A 51 -0.32 14.52 3.81
C CYS A 51 -0.31 13.71 5.13
N PRO A 52 -1.01 14.14 6.19
CA PRO A 52 -1.07 13.37 7.45
C PRO A 52 -1.94 12.09 7.35
N SER A 53 -2.49 11.77 6.17
CA SER A 53 -3.36 10.62 5.97
C SER A 53 -2.66 9.29 6.25
N ALA A 54 -3.43 8.28 6.68
CA ALA A 54 -2.91 6.93 6.91
C ALA A 54 -2.20 6.35 5.67
N GLY A 55 -2.71 6.66 4.47
CA GLY A 55 -2.09 6.25 3.22
C GLY A 55 -0.70 6.82 2.98
N ALA A 56 -0.51 8.11 3.24
CA ALA A 56 0.80 8.75 3.16
C ALA A 56 1.77 8.17 4.20
N GLN A 57 1.30 7.92 5.43
CA GLN A 57 2.11 7.30 6.48
C GLN A 57 2.55 5.88 6.10
N ARG A 58 1.67 5.08 5.49
CA ARG A 58 2.04 3.76 4.94
C ARG A 58 3.09 3.86 3.85
N ALA A 59 2.95 4.82 2.93
CA ALA A 59 3.93 5.07 1.89
C ALA A 59 5.31 5.44 2.47
N ASP A 60 5.34 6.29 3.50
CA ASP A 60 6.57 6.68 4.22
C ASP A 60 7.20 5.49 4.94
N HIS A 61 6.38 4.65 5.58
CA HIS A 61 6.86 3.45 6.25
C HIS A 61 7.47 2.46 5.24
N LEU A 62 6.79 2.21 4.12
CA LEU A 62 7.27 1.33 3.06
C LEU A 62 8.58 1.85 2.46
N ALA A 63 8.66 3.14 2.12
CA ALA A 63 9.87 3.79 1.61
C ALA A 63 11.07 3.62 2.53
N ARG A 64 10.90 3.89 3.83
CA ARG A 64 11.94 3.67 4.84
C ARG A 64 12.35 2.21 4.94
N ALA A 65 11.41 1.28 4.83
CA ALA A 65 11.68 -0.15 4.91
C ALA A 65 12.47 -0.67 3.69
N LEU A 66 12.12 -0.23 2.47
CA LEU A 66 12.87 -0.55 1.24
C LEU A 66 14.29 0.01 1.28
N SER A 67 14.45 1.26 1.73
CA SER A 67 15.78 1.88 1.94
C SER A 67 16.68 1.03 2.85
N ARG A 68 16.15 0.55 3.99
CA ARG A 68 16.89 -0.34 4.91
C ARG A 68 17.27 -1.68 4.29
N LYS A 69 16.58 -2.11 3.23
CA LYS A 69 16.86 -3.35 2.49
C LYS A 69 17.75 -3.13 1.27
N GLY A 70 18.20 -1.90 1.01
CA GLY A 70 19.03 -1.55 -0.14
C GLY A 70 18.29 -1.58 -1.48
N ILE A 71 16.95 -1.53 -1.46
CA ILE A 71 16.15 -1.48 -2.69
C ILE A 71 15.90 -0.02 -3.02
N PRO A 72 16.35 0.47 -4.19
CA PRO A 72 16.14 1.84 -4.57
C PRO A 72 14.68 2.07 -4.97
N TYR A 73 14.18 3.29 -4.75
CA TYR A 73 12.79 3.64 -5.02
C TYR A 73 12.63 5.12 -5.33
N THR A 74 11.57 5.45 -6.05
CA THR A 74 11.11 6.83 -6.26
C THR A 74 9.79 7.07 -5.54
N ARG A 75 9.66 8.22 -4.85
CA ARG A 75 8.37 8.72 -4.33
C ARG A 75 7.74 9.66 -5.33
N ALA A 76 6.48 9.41 -5.67
CA ALA A 76 5.71 10.27 -6.54
C ALA A 76 4.35 10.61 -5.91
N ASN A 77 3.88 11.83 -6.12
CA ASN A 77 2.51 12.26 -5.76
C ASN A 77 1.53 12.14 -6.94
N ASN A 78 2.05 11.91 -8.14
CA ASN A 78 1.27 11.73 -9.36
C ASN A 78 1.97 10.74 -10.29
N ALA A 79 1.19 10.11 -11.16
CA ALA A 79 1.67 9.24 -12.22
C ALA A 79 0.76 9.46 -13.42
N ARG A 80 1.34 9.60 -14.61
CA ARG A 80 0.61 9.56 -15.87
C ARG A 80 0.93 8.24 -16.58
N LEU A 81 -0.10 7.47 -16.87
CA LEU A 81 0.02 6.26 -17.68
C LEU A 81 0.19 6.69 -19.15
N ARG A 82 1.23 6.16 -19.82
CA ARG A 82 1.37 6.26 -21.26
C ARG A 82 0.14 5.64 -21.90
N HIS A 83 -0.45 6.36 -22.85
CA HIS A 83 -1.46 5.77 -23.72
C HIS A 83 -0.77 4.74 -24.61
N GLY A 84 -0.90 3.46 -24.26
CA GLY A 84 -0.43 2.33 -25.04
C GLY A 84 -1.56 1.67 -25.84
N GLU A 85 -1.24 0.53 -26.46
CA GLU A 85 -2.19 -0.34 -27.16
C GLU A 85 -3.48 -0.54 -26.35
N SER A 86 -4.61 -0.56 -27.04
CA SER A 86 -5.95 -0.72 -26.46
C SER A 86 -6.03 -1.99 -25.62
N ALA A 87 -5.86 -1.85 -24.29
CA ALA A 87 -6.02 -2.99 -23.40
C ALA A 87 -7.48 -3.49 -23.47
N GLY A 88 -7.67 -4.81 -23.55
CA GLY A 88 -9.00 -5.41 -23.54
C GLY A 88 -9.78 -5.07 -22.26
N ARG A 89 -11.12 -5.20 -22.31
CA ARG A 89 -12.02 -4.84 -21.19
C ARG A 89 -11.59 -5.45 -19.84
N ASP A 90 -11.19 -6.71 -19.84
CA ASP A 90 -10.79 -7.41 -18.61
C ASP A 90 -9.48 -6.87 -18.03
N GLN A 91 -8.53 -6.49 -18.91
CA GLN A 91 -7.28 -5.87 -18.47
C GLN A 91 -7.52 -4.47 -17.92
N MET A 92 -8.41 -3.69 -18.57
CA MET A 92 -8.82 -2.39 -18.06
C MET A 92 -9.50 -2.48 -16.70
N ALA A 93 -10.32 -3.52 -16.45
CA ALA A 93 -10.93 -3.73 -15.13
C ALA A 93 -9.88 -3.96 -14.04
N LYS A 94 -8.82 -4.74 -14.32
CA LYS A 94 -7.71 -4.98 -13.38
C LYS A 94 -6.91 -3.70 -13.11
N ILE A 95 -6.58 -2.95 -14.16
CA ILE A 95 -5.87 -1.66 -14.05
C ILE A 95 -6.68 -0.69 -13.18
N ASN A 96 -7.99 -0.58 -13.45
CA ASN A 96 -8.88 0.28 -12.68
C ASN A 96 -8.92 -0.14 -11.21
N ALA A 97 -9.01 -1.44 -10.92
CA ALA A 97 -9.00 -1.94 -9.54
C ALA A 97 -7.72 -1.57 -8.77
N VAL A 98 -6.56 -1.58 -9.44
CA VAL A 98 -5.29 -1.11 -8.84
C VAL A 98 -5.32 0.41 -8.62
N MET A 99 -5.71 1.18 -9.63
CA MET A 99 -5.68 2.64 -9.57
C MET A 99 -6.74 3.25 -8.63
N SER A 100 -7.85 2.56 -8.41
CA SER A 100 -8.87 2.93 -7.41
C SER A 100 -8.62 2.33 -6.03
N GLY A 101 -7.56 1.53 -5.89
CA GLY A 101 -7.25 0.83 -4.66
C GLY A 101 -6.71 1.78 -3.58
N GLU A 102 -6.51 1.22 -2.39
CA GLU A 102 -5.95 1.96 -1.28
C GLU A 102 -4.48 2.34 -1.56
N VAL A 103 -4.08 3.57 -1.23
CA VAL A 103 -2.69 4.02 -1.36
C VAL A 103 -1.79 3.45 -0.25
N PRO A 104 -0.49 3.25 -0.47
CA PRO A 104 0.25 3.55 -1.70
C PRO A 104 -0.07 2.60 -2.85
N ILE A 105 -0.10 3.11 -4.07
CA ILE A 105 0.02 2.25 -5.26
C ILE A 105 1.51 2.10 -5.54
N VAL A 106 2.00 0.88 -5.67
CA VAL A 106 3.42 0.62 -5.90
C VAL A 106 3.59 -0.03 -7.26
N PHE A 107 4.45 0.57 -8.07
CA PHE A 107 4.92 0.02 -9.33
C PHE A 107 6.27 -0.64 -9.11
N VAL A 108 6.45 -1.82 -9.71
CA VAL A 108 7.70 -2.55 -9.79
C VAL A 108 7.86 -2.97 -11.25
N ARG A 109 8.84 -2.39 -11.96
CA ARG A 109 9.17 -2.68 -13.37
C ARG A 109 7.94 -2.83 -14.29
N GLY A 110 7.06 -1.83 -14.27
CA GLY A 110 5.87 -1.78 -15.12
C GLY A 110 4.66 -2.59 -14.62
N ARG A 111 4.78 -3.36 -13.53
CA ARG A 111 3.63 -3.98 -12.85
C ARG A 111 3.26 -3.18 -11.61
N ALA A 112 1.99 -3.16 -11.21
CA ALA A 112 1.57 -2.41 -10.03
C ALA A 112 0.55 -3.14 -9.15
N LYS A 113 0.54 -2.77 -7.88
CA LYS A 113 -0.43 -3.25 -6.88
C LYS A 113 -0.81 -2.10 -5.94
N ALA A 114 -2.07 -2.10 -5.50
CA ALA A 114 -2.57 -1.19 -4.48
C ALA A 114 -2.24 -1.72 -3.07
N ASN A 115 -1.74 -0.84 -2.21
CA ASN A 115 -1.35 -1.07 -0.82
C ASN A 115 -0.62 -2.42 -0.57
N PRO A 116 0.44 -2.78 -1.30
CA PRO A 116 1.17 -4.01 -1.04
C PRO A 116 1.97 -3.92 0.25
N SER A 117 2.26 -5.08 0.83
CA SER A 117 3.22 -5.21 1.93
C SER A 117 4.67 -5.08 1.44
N LEU A 118 5.60 -4.89 2.37
CA LEU A 118 7.04 -4.83 2.06
C LEU A 118 7.52 -6.13 1.37
N GLU A 119 7.12 -7.29 1.90
CA GLU A 119 7.60 -8.58 1.39
C GLU A 119 7.10 -8.85 -0.03
N GLU A 120 5.88 -8.43 -0.36
CA GLU A 120 5.36 -8.53 -1.73
C GLU A 120 6.15 -7.66 -2.71
N VAL A 121 6.51 -6.43 -2.31
CA VAL A 121 7.35 -5.54 -3.15
C VAL A 121 8.75 -6.14 -3.33
N ILE A 122 9.36 -6.68 -2.27
CA ILE A 122 10.68 -7.33 -2.34
C ILE A 122 10.63 -8.55 -3.26
N SER A 123 9.60 -9.39 -3.11
CA SER A 123 9.42 -10.59 -3.92
C SER A 123 9.27 -10.24 -5.39
N GLU A 124 8.43 -9.25 -5.71
CA GLU A 124 8.24 -8.78 -7.09
C GLU A 124 9.53 -8.20 -7.67
N TYR A 125 10.21 -7.33 -6.91
CA TYR A 125 11.47 -6.70 -7.33
C TYR A 125 12.55 -7.73 -7.66
N ARG A 126 12.72 -8.75 -6.83
CA ARG A 126 13.73 -9.80 -7.05
C ARG A 126 13.35 -10.79 -8.14
N SER A 127 12.06 -10.99 -8.39
CA SER A 127 11.60 -11.93 -9.42
C SER A 127 11.98 -11.50 -10.83
N GLY A 128 12.14 -10.19 -11.07
CA GLY A 128 12.57 -9.64 -12.34
C GLY A 128 14.09 -9.45 -12.51
N GLU A 129 14.93 -9.87 -11.54
CA GLU A 129 16.40 -9.85 -11.66
C GLU A 129 16.95 -11.14 -12.33
N ARG A 130 16.08 -12.05 -12.78
CA ARG A 130 16.44 -13.29 -13.48
C ARG A 130 16.51 -13.14 -14.99
#